data_AF-A0A4W3GGR1-F1
#
_entry.id   AF-A0A4W3GGR1-F1
#
_cell.length_a   1.000
_cell.length_b   1.000
_cell.length_c   1.000
_cell.angle_alpha   90.00
_cell.angle_beta   90.00
_cell.angle_gamma   90.00
#
_symmetry.space_group_name_H-M   'P 1'
#
loop_
_entity.id
_entity.type
_entity.pdbx_description
1 polymer ?
#
loop_
_entity_poly.entity_id
_entity_poly.type
_entity_poly.pdbx_seq_one_letter_code
_entity_poly.pdbx_strand_id
1 'polypeptide(L)'
;GETLGKILISDLQRQIEKQTDITPSRQRRSNLLYSYEVYHSLDEIQNWMYQMNKTHSRLIYLFSIGKSFEGRPLFVLQLGKRSRPLKRAVWIDCGIHAREWIGPAFCQWFVKEAVQTYHSDPMMRRLLNQLYFYIMPVFNVDGYHYSWTTDRFWRKTRSNHTNLSCHGVDANRNWNVKWCSEGASLHPCADTYCGPLPESEPEVKAVADFLRKHKKRIKAYISFHAYSQMLLYPYSYKYAVIPNFKCVESAAYNAVKALYSAYGIKYKHGPASSTLYISSGSSIDWAYKHGIPYAFAFELRDTGYYGFLLPESLIKPTCTETILAVKNITNRILQKCP
;
A
#
# COMPACT_ATOMS: atom_id res chain seq x y z
N GLY A 1 -7.51 -19.51 35.24
CA GLY A 1 -7.26 -20.31 34.03
C GLY A 1 -6.24 -19.58 33.21
N GLU A 2 -5.01 -20.08 33.18
CA GLU A 2 -3.94 -19.45 32.40
C GLU A 2 -4.30 -19.50 30.92
N THR A 3 -4.39 -18.32 30.30
CA THR A 3 -4.48 -18.18 28.85
C THR A 3 -3.13 -18.61 28.28
N LEU A 4 -2.97 -19.90 27.98
CA LEU A 4 -1.80 -20.42 27.27
C LEU A 4 -1.75 -19.76 25.88
N GLY A 5 -0.82 -18.84 25.70
CA GLY A 5 -0.54 -18.23 24.41
C GLY A 5 -0.04 -19.28 23.41
N LYS A 6 -0.48 -19.20 22.15
CA LYS A 6 0.01 -20.07 21.07
C LYS A 6 1.28 -19.47 20.47
N ILE A 7 2.38 -20.22 20.46
CA ILE A 7 3.60 -19.85 19.73
C ILE A 7 3.31 -19.95 18.23
N LEU A 8 3.38 -18.83 17.51
CA LEU A 8 3.19 -18.77 16.05
C LEU A 8 4.49 -19.02 15.28
N ILE A 9 5.57 -18.38 15.72
CA ILE A 9 6.91 -18.52 15.13
C ILE A 9 7.87 -18.86 16.27
N SER A 10 8.44 -20.07 16.24
CA SER A 10 9.35 -20.55 17.28
C SER A 10 10.76 -19.96 17.18
N ASP A 11 11.16 -19.55 15.98
CA ASP A 11 12.47 -18.97 15.70
C ASP A 11 12.32 -17.87 14.63
N LEU A 12 12.27 -16.63 15.10
CA LEU A 12 12.06 -15.46 14.24
C LEU A 12 13.28 -15.18 13.36
N GLN A 13 14.47 -15.33 13.93
CA GLN A 13 15.74 -15.05 13.26
C GLN A 13 15.92 -15.96 12.05
N ARG A 14 15.65 -17.27 12.22
CA ARG A 14 15.68 -18.22 11.10
C ARG A 14 14.67 -17.93 9.99
N GLN A 15 13.52 -17.33 10.30
CA GLN A 15 12.55 -16.94 9.26
C GLN A 15 13.00 -15.69 8.50
N ILE A 16 13.67 -14.75 9.17
CA ILE A 16 14.31 -13.60 8.52
C ILE A 16 15.40 -14.10 7.55
N GLU A 17 16.27 -14.99 8.04
CA GLU A 17 17.37 -15.56 7.25
C GLU A 17 16.88 -16.24 5.98
N LYS A 18 15.80 -17.03 6.05
CA LYS A 18 15.17 -17.63 4.85
C LYS A 18 14.70 -16.60 3.81
N GLN A 19 14.35 -15.38 4.23
CA GLN A 19 13.89 -14.31 3.35
C GLN A 19 15.07 -13.50 2.76
N THR A 20 16.17 -13.40 3.51
CA THR A 20 17.37 -12.63 3.14
C THR A 20 18.47 -13.48 2.52
N ASP A 21 18.41 -14.82 2.64
CA ASP A 21 19.41 -15.74 2.12
C ASP A 21 19.58 -15.53 0.61
N ILE A 22 20.74 -14.98 0.26
CA ILE A 22 21.20 -14.84 -1.10
C ILE A 22 21.60 -16.24 -1.57
N THR A 23 20.61 -17.04 -1.92
CA THR A 23 20.87 -18.30 -2.62
C THR A 23 21.62 -17.98 -3.92
N PRO A 24 22.51 -18.87 -4.41
CA PRO A 24 23.19 -18.70 -5.70
C PRO A 24 22.22 -18.46 -6.88
N SER A 25 20.96 -18.89 -6.73
CA SER A 25 19.87 -18.61 -7.67
C SER A 25 19.45 -17.13 -7.69
N ARG A 26 19.52 -16.41 -6.57
CA ARG A 26 19.21 -14.98 -6.44
C ARG A 26 20.26 -14.12 -7.16
N GLN A 27 21.55 -14.44 -7.00
CA GLN A 27 22.65 -13.82 -7.77
C GLN A 27 22.60 -14.15 -9.27
N ARG A 28 22.22 -15.38 -9.65
CA ARG A 28 22.04 -15.74 -11.07
C ARG A 28 20.83 -15.07 -11.71
N ARG A 29 19.74 -14.84 -10.95
CA ARG A 29 18.54 -14.12 -11.43
C ARG A 29 18.76 -12.61 -11.52
N SER A 30 19.45 -12.01 -10.54
CA SER A 30 19.75 -10.56 -10.53
C SER A 30 20.63 -10.14 -11.72
N ASN A 31 21.48 -11.04 -12.22
CA ASN A 31 22.43 -10.73 -13.29
C ASN A 31 21.84 -10.73 -14.70
N LEU A 32 20.58 -11.11 -14.92
CA LEU A 32 19.98 -11.14 -16.27
C LEU A 32 18.59 -10.50 -16.38
N LEU A 33 17.68 -10.59 -15.39
CA LEU A 33 16.31 -10.05 -15.49
C LEU A 33 15.71 -9.72 -14.10
N TYR A 34 15.02 -8.58 -13.98
CA TYR A 34 14.26 -8.21 -12.78
C TYR A 34 13.12 -9.22 -12.49
N SER A 35 13.01 -9.73 -11.25
CA SER A 35 12.10 -10.83 -10.88
C SER A 35 10.97 -10.35 -9.96
N TYR A 36 9.71 -10.46 -10.41
CA TYR A 36 8.57 -10.06 -9.58
C TYR A 36 8.16 -11.08 -8.50
N GLU A 37 8.90 -12.19 -8.39
CA GLU A 37 8.61 -13.28 -7.44
C GLU A 37 9.58 -13.30 -6.25
N VAL A 38 10.33 -12.22 -6.04
CA VAL A 38 11.23 -12.03 -4.88
C VAL A 38 11.03 -10.64 -4.29
N TYR A 39 11.48 -10.44 -3.04
CA TYR A 39 11.51 -9.10 -2.45
C TYR A 39 12.75 -8.33 -2.91
N HIS A 40 12.59 -7.02 -3.06
CA HIS A 40 13.60 -6.12 -3.62
C HIS A 40 13.95 -4.96 -2.69
N SER A 41 15.24 -4.63 -2.63
CA SER A 41 15.72 -3.46 -1.87
C SER A 41 15.21 -2.15 -2.49
N LEU A 42 15.22 -1.05 -1.73
CA LEU A 42 14.76 0.24 -2.24
C LEU A 42 15.43 0.63 -3.57
N ASP A 43 16.74 0.42 -3.69
CA ASP A 43 17.52 0.79 -4.86
C ASP A 43 17.13 -0.04 -6.09
N GLU A 44 16.88 -1.33 -5.90
CA GLU A 44 16.38 -2.23 -6.96
C GLU A 44 14.99 -1.79 -7.44
N ILE A 45 14.09 -1.43 -6.52
CA ILE A 45 12.75 -0.91 -6.86
C ILE A 45 12.88 0.40 -7.63
N GLN A 46 13.69 1.35 -7.16
CA GLN A 46 13.83 2.65 -7.83
C GLN A 46 14.46 2.51 -9.22
N ASN A 47 15.51 1.69 -9.37
CA ASN A 47 16.08 1.39 -10.68
C ASN A 47 15.05 0.74 -11.62
N TRP A 48 14.25 -0.21 -11.10
CA TRP A 48 13.15 -0.80 -11.84
C TRP A 48 12.12 0.24 -12.31
N MET A 49 11.74 1.21 -11.47
CA MET A 49 10.83 2.30 -11.85
C MET A 49 11.39 3.13 -13.01
N TYR A 50 12.69 3.45 -12.99
CA TYR A 50 13.36 4.13 -14.10
C TYR A 50 13.34 3.30 -15.38
N GLN A 51 13.63 2.00 -15.31
CA GLN A 51 13.60 1.11 -16.47
C GLN A 51 12.18 0.98 -17.03
N MET A 52 11.15 0.84 -16.20
CA MET A 52 9.75 0.78 -16.64
C MET A 52 9.32 2.06 -17.34
N ASN A 53 9.70 3.24 -16.82
CA ASN A 53 9.44 4.52 -17.47
C ASN A 53 10.14 4.65 -18.83
N LYS A 54 11.41 4.23 -18.92
CA LYS A 54 12.20 4.28 -20.16
C LYS A 54 11.63 3.35 -21.24
N THR A 55 11.33 2.10 -20.88
CA THR A 55 10.92 1.04 -21.81
C THR A 55 9.44 1.13 -22.21
N HIS A 56 8.58 1.70 -21.36
CA HIS A 56 7.14 1.78 -21.58
C HIS A 56 6.61 3.22 -21.55
N SER A 57 7.39 4.17 -22.05
CA SER A 57 7.12 5.63 -22.01
C SER A 57 5.78 6.09 -22.60
N ARG A 58 5.13 5.26 -23.43
CA ARG A 58 3.77 5.49 -23.97
C ARG A 58 2.66 5.29 -22.92
N LEU A 59 2.92 4.46 -21.91
CA LEU A 59 1.97 4.09 -20.86
C LEU A 59 2.40 4.56 -19.46
N ILE A 60 3.70 4.73 -19.22
CA ILE A 60 4.26 5.06 -17.91
C ILE A 60 4.93 6.43 -17.96
N TYR A 61 4.73 7.21 -16.88
CA TYR A 61 5.48 8.41 -16.57
C TYR A 61 5.94 8.39 -15.12
N LEU A 62 7.24 8.45 -14.89
CA LEU A 62 7.86 8.55 -13.57
C LEU A 62 8.09 10.01 -13.20
N PHE A 63 7.71 10.39 -11.98
CA PHE A 63 8.02 11.70 -11.40
C PHE A 63 8.17 11.58 -9.88
N SER A 64 8.78 12.59 -9.27
CA SER A 64 8.86 12.71 -7.81
C SER A 64 7.83 13.73 -7.29
N ILE A 65 7.23 13.44 -6.15
CA ILE A 65 6.31 14.36 -5.44
C ILE A 65 6.95 15.07 -4.25
N GLY A 66 8.22 14.76 -3.95
CA GLY A 66 8.92 15.32 -2.80
C GLY A 66 10.15 14.52 -2.42
N LYS A 67 10.60 14.70 -1.19
CA LYS A 67 11.68 13.93 -0.57
C LYS A 67 11.23 13.44 0.80
N SER A 68 11.75 12.30 1.22
CA SER A 68 11.62 11.76 2.58
C SER A 68 12.42 12.57 3.59
N PHE A 69 12.33 12.21 4.87
CA PHE A 69 13.08 12.87 5.92
C PHE A 69 14.60 12.77 5.70
N GLU A 70 15.12 11.61 5.32
CA GLU A 70 16.54 11.40 5.00
C GLU A 70 16.91 11.84 3.57
N GLY A 71 16.00 12.54 2.86
CA GLY A 71 16.28 13.20 1.59
C GLY A 71 16.12 12.32 0.34
N ARG A 72 15.58 11.10 0.46
CA ARG A 72 15.35 10.20 -0.68
C ARG A 72 14.13 10.65 -1.49
N PRO A 73 14.16 10.57 -2.83
CA PRO A 73 13.04 10.98 -3.67
C PRO A 73 11.80 10.10 -3.47
N LEU A 74 10.63 10.75 -3.44
CA LEU A 74 9.32 10.09 -3.33
C LEU A 74 8.72 9.88 -4.71
N PHE A 75 9.03 8.73 -5.32
CA PHE A 75 8.65 8.43 -6.70
C PHE A 75 7.23 7.90 -6.86
N VAL A 76 6.59 8.34 -7.95
CA VAL A 76 5.25 7.90 -8.38
C VAL A 76 5.30 7.54 -9.87
N LEU A 77 4.72 6.40 -10.22
CA LEU A 77 4.47 6.00 -11.60
C LEU A 77 3.03 6.37 -11.98
N GLN A 78 2.85 7.27 -12.94
CA GLN A 78 1.56 7.47 -13.60
C GLN A 78 1.42 6.48 -14.76
N LEU A 79 0.46 5.57 -14.64
CA LEU A 79 0.08 4.58 -15.64
C LEU A 79 -1.18 5.02 -16.39
N GLY A 80 -1.19 4.82 -17.71
CA GLY A 80 -2.36 4.98 -18.56
C GLY A 80 -2.04 5.65 -19.90
N LYS A 81 -2.83 5.35 -20.94
CA LYS A 81 -2.61 5.90 -22.28
C LYS A 81 -2.73 7.43 -22.28
N ARG A 82 -1.77 8.16 -22.83
CA ARG A 82 -1.85 9.64 -22.97
C ARG A 82 -2.79 10.05 -24.12
N SER A 83 -4.07 9.71 -24.01
CA SER A 83 -5.08 9.99 -25.05
C SER A 83 -6.00 11.17 -24.72
N ARG A 84 -6.11 11.54 -23.44
CA ARG A 84 -6.96 12.66 -22.99
C ARG A 84 -6.30 13.36 -21.79
N PRO A 85 -6.29 14.70 -21.75
CA PRO A 85 -5.68 15.46 -20.65
C PRO A 85 -6.43 15.33 -19.31
N LEU A 86 -7.72 14.98 -19.32
CA LEU A 86 -8.60 15.01 -18.13
C LEU A 86 -9.26 13.65 -17.83
N LYS A 87 -8.45 12.61 -17.58
CA LYS A 87 -8.97 11.32 -17.09
C LYS A 87 -9.27 11.35 -15.59
N ARG A 88 -10.23 10.53 -15.16
CA ARG A 88 -10.36 10.16 -13.74
C ARG A 88 -9.10 9.40 -13.33
N ALA A 89 -8.76 9.46 -12.06
CA ALA A 89 -7.55 8.84 -11.54
C ALA A 89 -7.82 7.96 -10.32
N VAL A 90 -6.93 7.00 -10.13
CA VAL A 90 -6.85 6.13 -8.96
C VAL A 90 -5.48 6.32 -8.35
N TRP A 91 -5.43 6.61 -7.06
CA TRP A 91 -4.19 6.60 -6.29
C TRP A 91 -4.03 5.23 -5.64
N ILE A 92 -2.84 4.64 -5.79
CA ILE A 92 -2.45 3.39 -5.14
C ILE A 92 -1.09 3.63 -4.46
N ASP A 93 -1.01 3.40 -3.16
CA ASP A 93 0.25 3.38 -2.44
C ASP A 93 0.47 2.07 -1.69
N CYS A 94 1.74 1.76 -1.49
CA CYS A 94 2.21 0.58 -0.80
C CYS A 94 3.36 0.95 0.14
N GLY A 95 3.57 0.15 1.19
CA GLY A 95 4.76 0.29 2.04
C GLY A 95 4.77 1.58 2.85
N ILE A 96 3.61 2.04 3.32
CA ILE A 96 3.53 3.12 4.33
C ILE A 96 4.10 2.65 5.68
N HIS A 97 3.95 1.37 6.00
CA HIS A 97 4.72 0.71 7.05
C HIS A 97 5.86 -0.11 6.44
N ALA A 98 7.06 0.08 6.96
CA ALA A 98 8.29 -0.43 6.34
C ALA A 98 8.38 -1.96 6.28
N ARG A 99 8.01 -2.67 7.37
CA ARG A 99 8.08 -4.14 7.48
C ARG A 99 7.11 -4.92 6.58
N GLU A 100 6.14 -4.27 5.94
CA GLU A 100 5.06 -4.91 5.19
C GLU A 100 5.46 -5.15 3.72
N TRP A 101 6.53 -5.92 3.50
CA TRP A 101 7.20 -6.05 2.18
C TRP A 101 6.31 -6.57 1.04
N ILE A 102 5.24 -7.31 1.33
CA ILE A 102 4.28 -7.78 0.32
C ILE A 102 3.51 -6.62 -0.33
N GLY A 103 3.34 -5.49 0.35
CA GLY A 103 2.75 -4.27 -0.22
C GLY A 103 3.56 -3.75 -1.41
N PRO A 104 4.84 -3.33 -1.22
CA PRO A 104 5.69 -2.93 -2.32
C PRO A 104 5.82 -3.97 -3.43
N ALA A 105 5.92 -5.27 -3.09
CA ALA A 105 5.92 -6.34 -4.09
C ALA A 105 4.63 -6.33 -4.94
N PHE A 106 3.47 -6.14 -4.32
CA PHE A 106 2.19 -6.00 -5.04
C PHE A 106 2.15 -4.78 -5.96
N CYS A 107 2.56 -3.60 -5.50
CA CYS A 107 2.58 -2.41 -6.36
C CYS A 107 3.43 -2.62 -7.63
N GLN A 108 4.57 -3.29 -7.51
CA GLN A 108 5.44 -3.62 -8.64
C GLN A 108 4.78 -4.63 -9.59
N TRP A 109 4.15 -5.66 -9.02
CA TRP A 109 3.40 -6.65 -9.77
C TRP A 109 2.22 -6.02 -10.53
N PHE A 110 1.48 -5.09 -9.91
CA PHE A 110 0.39 -4.38 -10.57
C PHE A 110 0.88 -3.62 -11.80
N VAL A 111 2.00 -2.92 -11.71
CA VAL A 111 2.58 -2.17 -12.84
C VAL A 111 2.99 -3.12 -13.97
N LYS A 112 3.64 -4.24 -13.64
CA LYS A 112 4.00 -5.29 -14.60
C LYS A 112 2.78 -5.81 -15.35
N GLU A 113 1.77 -6.26 -14.61
CA GLU A 113 0.55 -6.84 -15.20
C GLU A 113 -0.21 -5.81 -16.03
N ALA A 114 -0.30 -4.56 -15.57
CA ALA A 114 -0.94 -3.48 -16.31
C ALA A 114 -0.29 -3.27 -17.68
N VAL A 115 1.05 -3.29 -17.75
CA VAL A 115 1.80 -3.15 -19.00
C VAL A 115 1.68 -4.39 -19.88
N GLN A 116 1.95 -5.57 -19.33
CA GLN A 116 2.01 -6.83 -20.09
C GLN A 116 0.65 -7.23 -20.66
N THR A 117 -0.43 -6.95 -19.94
CA THR A 117 -1.78 -7.35 -20.35
C THR A 117 -2.56 -6.25 -21.07
N TYR A 118 -1.98 -5.06 -21.28
CA TYR A 118 -2.68 -3.94 -21.93
C TYR A 118 -3.27 -4.28 -23.31
N HIS A 119 -2.61 -5.17 -24.07
CA HIS A 119 -3.10 -5.58 -25.39
C HIS A 119 -4.01 -6.81 -25.37
N SER A 120 -3.82 -7.71 -24.40
CA SER A 120 -4.47 -9.02 -24.33
C SER A 120 -5.68 -9.09 -23.38
N ASP A 121 -5.70 -8.30 -22.31
CA ASP A 121 -6.82 -8.24 -21.34
C ASP A 121 -7.74 -7.05 -21.66
N PRO A 122 -8.97 -7.28 -22.14
CA PRO A 122 -9.89 -6.21 -22.49
C PRO A 122 -10.25 -5.30 -21.31
N MET A 123 -10.29 -5.83 -20.09
CA MET A 123 -10.60 -5.04 -18.89
C MET A 123 -9.42 -4.13 -18.55
N MET A 124 -8.19 -4.66 -18.49
CA MET A 124 -7.00 -3.84 -18.23
C MET A 124 -6.82 -2.75 -19.30
N ARG A 125 -7.01 -3.11 -20.58
CA ARG A 125 -7.00 -2.16 -21.70
C ARG A 125 -8.01 -1.04 -21.52
N ARG A 126 -9.25 -1.37 -21.14
CA ARG A 126 -10.31 -0.38 -20.87
C ARG A 126 -9.94 0.53 -19.71
N LEU A 127 -9.43 -0.02 -18.60
CA LEU A 127 -9.01 0.73 -17.42
C LEU A 127 -7.90 1.73 -17.79
N LEU A 128 -6.82 1.31 -18.42
CA LEU A 128 -5.70 2.19 -18.80
C LEU A 128 -6.07 3.23 -19.88
N ASN A 129 -7.11 2.95 -20.68
CA ASN A 129 -7.64 3.92 -21.64
C ASN A 129 -8.55 4.98 -21.00
N GLN A 130 -9.20 4.68 -19.87
CA GLN A 130 -10.19 5.59 -19.25
C GLN A 130 -9.70 6.23 -17.94
N LEU A 131 -8.73 5.62 -17.26
CA LEU A 131 -8.17 6.05 -15.99
C LEU A 131 -6.68 6.38 -16.12
N TYR A 132 -6.20 7.23 -15.22
CA TYR A 132 -4.80 7.20 -14.80
C TYR A 132 -4.68 6.47 -13.46
N PHE A 133 -3.62 5.69 -13.30
CA PHE A 133 -3.24 5.11 -12.01
C PHE A 133 -1.95 5.77 -11.55
N TYR A 134 -1.98 6.42 -10.39
CA TYR A 134 -0.79 6.93 -9.73
C TYR A 134 -0.35 5.88 -8.71
N ILE A 135 0.75 5.19 -9.00
CA ILE A 135 1.28 4.11 -8.17
C ILE A 135 2.51 4.62 -7.43
N MET A 136 2.49 4.57 -6.11
CA MET A 136 3.65 4.83 -5.24
C MET A 136 4.08 3.50 -4.61
N PRO A 137 5.07 2.78 -5.19
CA PRO A 137 5.44 1.44 -4.72
C PRO A 137 5.99 1.40 -3.30
N VAL A 138 6.67 2.45 -2.87
CA VAL A 138 7.22 2.58 -1.52
C VAL A 138 6.90 3.98 -1.00
N PHE A 139 5.95 4.06 -0.08
CA PHE A 139 5.55 5.32 0.56
C PHE A 139 6.62 5.79 1.56
N ASN A 140 6.98 4.91 2.50
CA ASN A 140 7.96 5.17 3.53
C ASN A 140 9.34 4.66 3.09
N VAL A 141 9.99 5.41 2.20
CA VAL A 141 11.26 4.99 1.57
C VAL A 141 12.40 4.84 2.60
N ASP A 142 12.46 5.69 3.61
CA ASP A 142 13.52 5.62 4.63
C ASP A 142 13.33 4.42 5.55
N GLY A 143 12.10 4.23 6.06
CA GLY A 143 11.77 3.07 6.87
C GLY A 143 11.95 1.77 6.08
N TYR A 144 11.52 1.72 4.82
CA TYR A 144 11.70 0.54 3.98
C TYR A 144 13.18 0.20 3.83
N HIS A 145 14.03 1.17 3.50
CA HIS A 145 15.48 0.95 3.45
C HIS A 145 16.04 0.45 4.80
N TYR A 146 15.63 1.05 5.91
CA TYR A 146 16.03 0.62 7.26
C TYR A 146 15.61 -0.82 7.59
N SER A 147 14.48 -1.30 7.03
CA SER A 147 14.04 -2.68 7.19
C SER A 147 14.89 -3.70 6.45
N TRP A 148 15.66 -3.28 5.45
CA TRP A 148 16.62 -4.11 4.73
C TRP A 148 18.00 -4.10 5.38
N THR A 149 18.39 -2.99 6.02
CA THR A 149 19.78 -2.77 6.45
C THR A 149 19.99 -2.86 7.95
N THR A 150 18.94 -2.71 8.77
CA THR A 150 19.11 -2.61 10.23
C THR A 150 18.05 -3.38 11.01
N ASP A 151 16.76 -3.10 10.79
CA ASP A 151 15.68 -3.72 11.56
C ASP A 151 14.52 -4.14 10.67
N ARG A 152 14.46 -5.44 10.37
CA ARG A 152 13.43 -6.06 9.54
C ARG A 152 12.00 -5.78 10.01
N PHE A 153 11.80 -5.54 11.30
CA PHE A 153 10.48 -5.28 11.91
C PHE A 153 10.19 -3.80 12.13
N TRP A 154 11.04 -2.91 11.62
CA TRP A 154 10.79 -1.48 11.64
C TRP A 154 9.50 -1.14 10.90
N ARG A 155 8.68 -0.27 11.51
CA ARG A 155 7.36 0.13 11.00
C ARG A 155 7.33 1.58 10.52
N LYS A 156 7.83 2.48 11.35
CA LYS A 156 7.64 3.93 11.28
C LYS A 156 8.49 4.60 10.20
N THR A 157 8.31 5.90 10.00
CA THR A 157 9.27 6.75 9.26
C THR A 157 10.64 6.77 9.97
N ARG A 158 11.60 7.55 9.46
CA ARG A 158 12.91 7.76 10.10
C ARG A 158 13.14 9.18 10.60
N SER A 159 12.06 9.96 10.74
CA SER A 159 12.12 11.32 11.27
C SER A 159 12.74 11.38 12.66
N ASN A 160 13.50 12.43 12.94
CA ASN A 160 13.95 12.75 14.29
C ASN A 160 13.32 14.07 14.76
N HIS A 161 12.17 13.98 15.43
CA HIS A 161 11.42 15.14 15.94
C HIS A 161 11.65 15.43 17.42
N THR A 162 12.42 14.61 18.12
CA THR A 162 12.55 14.68 19.58
C THR A 162 14.00 14.47 20.01
N ASN A 163 14.38 14.98 21.17
CA ASN A 163 15.70 14.74 21.75
C ASN A 163 15.86 13.34 22.37
N LEU A 164 14.83 12.48 22.27
CA LEU A 164 14.89 11.09 22.70
C LEU A 164 15.62 10.25 21.64
N SER A 165 16.18 9.11 22.05
CA SER A 165 16.77 8.11 21.14
C SER A 165 15.74 7.35 20.28
N CYS A 166 14.49 7.81 20.26
CA CYS A 166 13.38 7.19 19.54
C CYS A 166 13.11 7.92 18.23
N HIS A 167 13.15 7.17 17.13
CA HIS A 167 12.96 7.69 15.78
C HIS A 167 11.61 7.31 15.19
N GLY A 168 11.14 8.13 14.26
CA GLY A 168 10.02 7.83 13.39
C GLY A 168 8.64 8.06 13.97
N VAL A 169 7.70 8.34 13.08
CA VAL A 169 6.27 8.47 13.31
C VAL A 169 5.54 7.36 12.57
N ASP A 170 4.42 6.88 13.11
CA ASP A 170 3.51 6.04 12.36
C ASP A 170 2.82 6.88 11.27
N ALA A 171 3.27 6.70 10.03
CA ALA A 171 2.76 7.44 8.88
C ALA A 171 1.24 7.24 8.67
N ASN A 172 0.64 6.16 9.19
CA ASN A 172 -0.81 5.93 9.14
C ASN A 172 -1.55 6.34 10.45
N ARG A 173 -0.90 7.17 11.28
CA ARG A 173 -1.51 7.96 12.37
C ARG A 173 -1.30 9.47 12.22
N ASN A 174 -0.55 9.88 11.19
CA ASN A 174 -0.09 11.25 11.02
C ASN A 174 -1.02 12.11 10.14
N TRP A 175 -2.09 11.57 9.55
CA TRP A 175 -2.93 12.34 8.63
C TRP A 175 -3.85 13.32 9.36
N ASN A 176 -4.18 14.46 8.74
CA ASN A 176 -5.04 15.51 9.32
C ASN A 176 -6.55 15.14 9.34
N VAL A 177 -6.88 14.08 10.05
CA VAL A 177 -8.23 13.57 10.26
C VAL A 177 -8.34 12.97 11.66
N LYS A 178 -9.01 13.70 12.56
CA LYS A 178 -9.13 13.31 13.99
C LYS A 178 -7.78 12.92 14.60
N TRP A 179 -6.72 13.62 14.19
CA TRP A 179 -5.33 13.29 14.47
C TRP A 179 -5.05 13.07 15.96
N CYS A 180 -4.26 12.04 16.26
CA CYS A 180 -3.78 11.67 17.58
C CYS A 180 -4.87 11.53 18.67
N SER A 181 -6.05 11.07 18.26
CA SER A 181 -7.12 10.65 19.17
C SER A 181 -6.92 9.17 19.54
N GLU A 182 -8.00 8.41 19.66
CA GLU A 182 -7.98 6.98 19.93
C GLU A 182 -7.18 6.17 18.88
N GLY A 183 -6.52 5.11 19.34
CA GLY A 183 -5.72 4.20 18.51
C GLY A 183 -4.38 4.77 18.01
N ALA A 184 -3.94 5.90 18.55
CA ALA A 184 -2.63 6.52 18.31
C ALA A 184 -1.96 6.88 19.65
N SER A 185 -0.65 7.15 19.62
CA SER A 185 0.12 7.51 20.82
C SER A 185 0.80 8.87 20.66
N LEU A 186 0.87 9.64 21.74
CA LEU A 186 1.71 10.84 21.85
C LEU A 186 3.15 10.51 22.26
N HIS A 187 3.43 9.26 22.67
CA HIS A 187 4.75 8.87 23.14
C HIS A 187 5.67 8.54 21.95
N PRO A 188 6.80 9.25 21.76
CA PRO A 188 7.66 9.11 20.58
C PRO A 188 8.22 7.69 20.33
N CYS A 189 8.41 6.91 21.39
CA CYS A 189 8.91 5.54 21.29
C CYS A 189 7.83 4.50 20.95
N ALA A 190 6.55 4.89 20.94
CA ALA A 190 5.48 3.97 20.56
C ALA A 190 5.52 3.67 19.05
N ASP A 191 5.16 2.44 18.69
CA ASP A 191 4.97 2.00 17.29
C ASP A 191 3.85 2.78 16.58
N THR A 192 2.90 3.31 17.34
CA THR A 192 1.74 4.09 16.88
C THR A 192 1.87 5.58 17.17
N TYR A 193 3.10 6.08 17.38
CA TYR A 193 3.35 7.51 17.61
C TYR A 193 2.78 8.35 16.46
N CYS A 194 1.93 9.32 16.76
CA CYS A 194 1.19 10.11 15.77
C CYS A 194 1.97 11.30 15.19
N GLY A 195 3.18 11.58 15.72
CA GLY A 195 4.01 12.72 15.35
C GLY A 195 3.76 13.95 16.22
N PRO A 196 4.54 15.03 16.02
CA PRO A 196 4.37 16.27 16.77
C PRO A 196 3.15 17.10 16.33
N LEU A 197 2.70 16.92 15.08
CA LEU A 197 1.55 17.61 14.48
C LEU A 197 0.99 16.79 13.30
N PRO A 198 -0.26 17.01 12.85
CA PRO A 198 -0.79 16.32 11.68
C PRO A 198 -0.03 16.72 10.41
N GLU A 199 0.32 15.73 9.59
CA GLU A 199 1.12 15.85 8.37
C GLU A 199 2.53 16.38 8.65
N SER A 200 3.11 16.02 9.81
CA SER A 200 4.51 16.31 10.17
C SER A 200 5.51 15.55 9.30
N GLU A 201 5.14 14.37 8.83
CA GLU A 201 6.04 13.52 8.06
C GLU A 201 6.12 14.02 6.63
N PRO A 202 7.33 14.28 6.09
CA PRO A 202 7.47 14.82 4.73
C PRO A 202 6.88 13.87 3.68
N GLU A 203 6.89 12.55 3.92
CA GLU A 203 6.25 11.54 3.09
C GLU A 203 4.72 11.72 3.07
N VAL A 204 4.10 11.86 4.24
CA VAL A 204 2.66 12.08 4.40
C VAL A 204 2.25 13.41 3.79
N LYS A 205 3.00 14.46 4.08
CA LYS A 205 2.77 15.80 3.55
C LYS A 205 2.83 15.83 2.02
N ALA A 206 3.83 15.19 1.42
CA ALA A 206 3.97 15.15 -0.04
C ALA A 206 2.77 14.47 -0.72
N VAL A 207 2.30 13.35 -0.17
CA VAL A 207 1.12 12.66 -0.71
C VAL A 207 -0.16 13.48 -0.46
N ALA A 208 -0.34 14.04 0.74
CA ALA A 208 -1.48 14.90 1.05
C ALA A 208 -1.56 16.12 0.10
N ASP A 209 -0.44 16.78 -0.17
CA ASP A 209 -0.34 17.91 -1.11
C ASP A 209 -0.66 17.48 -2.54
N PHE A 210 -0.14 16.33 -2.99
CA PHE A 210 -0.47 15.77 -4.31
C PHE A 210 -1.96 15.46 -4.45
N LEU A 211 -2.56 14.79 -3.46
CA LEU A 211 -3.97 14.42 -3.46
C LEU A 211 -4.88 15.65 -3.40
N ARG A 212 -4.56 16.65 -2.56
CA ARG A 212 -5.28 17.94 -2.50
C ARG A 212 -5.30 18.64 -3.86
N LYS A 213 -4.14 18.70 -4.53
CA LYS A 213 -3.99 19.31 -5.87
C LYS A 213 -4.81 18.59 -6.94
N HIS A 214 -5.01 17.28 -6.82
CA HIS A 214 -5.68 16.45 -7.82
C HIS A 214 -7.07 15.93 -7.41
N LYS A 215 -7.64 16.41 -6.29
CA LYS A 215 -8.89 15.90 -5.69
C LYS A 215 -10.09 15.80 -6.64
N LYS A 216 -10.18 16.70 -7.64
CA LYS A 216 -11.27 16.67 -8.62
C LYS A 216 -11.20 15.44 -9.55
N ARG A 217 -9.99 14.91 -9.79
CA ARG A 217 -9.73 13.80 -10.72
C ARG A 217 -9.64 12.46 -10.01
N ILE A 218 -9.05 12.42 -8.82
CA ILE A 218 -8.87 11.18 -8.06
C ILE A 218 -10.22 10.70 -7.53
N LYS A 219 -10.63 9.50 -7.93
CA LYS A 219 -11.91 8.89 -7.57
C LYS A 219 -11.78 7.68 -6.67
N ALA A 220 -10.59 7.10 -6.59
CA ALA A 220 -10.27 6.14 -5.55
C ALA A 220 -8.86 6.33 -4.99
N TYR A 221 -8.73 5.96 -3.72
CA TYR A 221 -7.50 5.88 -2.95
C TYR A 221 -7.42 4.45 -2.40
N ILE A 222 -6.38 3.71 -2.72
CA ILE A 222 -6.19 2.33 -2.28
C ILE A 222 -4.80 2.21 -1.64
N SER A 223 -4.75 1.98 -0.34
CA SER A 223 -3.50 1.77 0.40
C SER A 223 -3.30 0.29 0.69
N PHE A 224 -2.12 -0.25 0.39
CA PHE A 224 -1.80 -1.66 0.61
C PHE A 224 -0.89 -1.85 1.83
N HIS A 225 -1.41 -2.64 2.76
CA HIS A 225 -0.80 -3.06 4.01
C HIS A 225 -0.70 -4.59 4.07
N ALA A 226 -0.05 -5.08 5.12
CA ALA A 226 -0.16 -6.46 5.55
C ALA A 226 -0.03 -6.53 7.07
N TYR A 227 -0.57 -7.52 7.74
CA TYR A 227 -1.29 -8.68 7.25
C TYR A 227 -2.63 -8.77 7.97
N SER A 228 -3.59 -9.52 7.43
CA SER A 228 -4.80 -10.03 8.12
C SER A 228 -5.87 -10.56 7.14
N GLN A 229 -5.66 -10.43 5.83
CA GLN A 229 -6.65 -10.72 4.79
C GLN A 229 -7.95 -9.93 5.00
N MET A 230 -7.85 -8.61 4.94
CA MET A 230 -9.00 -7.70 5.08
C MET A 230 -9.05 -6.65 3.97
N LEU A 231 -10.25 -6.25 3.57
CA LEU A 231 -10.51 -5.08 2.74
C LEU A 231 -11.33 -4.08 3.54
N LEU A 232 -10.67 -3.04 4.00
CA LEU A 232 -11.21 -2.05 4.92
C LEU A 232 -11.61 -0.78 4.17
N TYR A 233 -12.62 -0.08 4.68
CA TYR A 233 -12.99 1.25 4.23
C TYR A 233 -13.36 2.15 5.43
N PRO A 234 -13.47 3.47 5.27
CA PRO A 234 -13.82 4.38 6.35
C PRO A 234 -15.16 4.05 7.06
N TYR A 235 -15.33 4.38 8.35
CA TYR A 235 -14.36 5.11 9.17
C TYR A 235 -13.45 4.19 9.99
N SER A 236 -12.19 4.59 10.16
CA SER A 236 -11.26 4.04 11.15
C SER A 236 -11.43 4.72 12.51
N TYR A 237 -11.62 6.04 12.55
CA TYR A 237 -11.62 6.81 13.81
C TYR A 237 -12.93 6.79 14.60
N LYS A 238 -14.00 6.18 14.08
CA LYS A 238 -15.32 6.12 14.75
C LYS A 238 -16.19 4.98 14.22
N TYR A 239 -17.12 4.53 15.06
CA TYR A 239 -18.24 3.70 14.66
C TYR A 239 -19.34 4.54 14.01
N ALA A 240 -19.31 4.65 12.68
CA ALA A 240 -20.36 5.32 11.92
C ALA A 240 -20.42 4.79 10.49
N VAL A 241 -21.61 4.85 9.91
CA VAL A 241 -21.84 4.54 8.50
C VAL A 241 -21.37 5.72 7.64
N ILE A 242 -20.70 5.44 6.52
CA ILE A 242 -20.30 6.45 5.55
C ILE A 242 -21.48 6.88 4.65
N PRO A 243 -21.59 8.17 4.26
CA PRO A 243 -22.68 8.65 3.42
C PRO A 243 -22.97 7.84 2.14
N ASN A 244 -21.95 7.32 1.46
CA ASN A 244 -22.09 6.52 0.22
C ASN A 244 -21.93 5.00 0.46
N PHE A 245 -22.32 4.52 1.64
CA PHE A 245 -22.14 3.13 2.10
C PHE A 245 -22.52 2.08 1.07
N LYS A 246 -23.72 2.13 0.48
CA LYS A 246 -24.18 1.13 -0.51
C LYS A 246 -23.20 0.94 -1.67
N CYS A 247 -22.59 2.03 -2.14
CA CYS A 247 -21.62 2.01 -3.24
C CYS A 247 -20.31 1.32 -2.84
N VAL A 248 -19.80 1.72 -1.67
CA VAL A 248 -18.49 1.30 -1.17
C VAL A 248 -18.55 -0.15 -0.69
N GLU A 249 -19.60 -0.52 0.04
CA GLU A 249 -19.81 -1.88 0.52
C GLU A 249 -20.00 -2.85 -0.64
N SER A 250 -20.82 -2.49 -1.64
CA SER A 250 -20.97 -3.32 -2.84
C SER A 250 -19.65 -3.47 -3.61
N ALA A 251 -18.84 -2.43 -3.69
CA ALA A 251 -17.52 -2.51 -4.31
C ALA A 251 -16.57 -3.42 -3.50
N ALA A 252 -16.56 -3.31 -2.17
CA ALA A 252 -15.74 -4.15 -1.29
C ALA A 252 -16.14 -5.63 -1.38
N TYR A 253 -17.44 -5.93 -1.31
CA TYR A 253 -17.98 -7.27 -1.45
C TYR A 253 -17.59 -7.91 -2.78
N ASN A 254 -17.80 -7.21 -3.89
CA ASN A 254 -17.46 -7.72 -5.22
C ASN A 254 -15.95 -7.90 -5.42
N ALA A 255 -15.14 -7.03 -4.81
CA ALA A 255 -13.69 -7.14 -4.84
C ALA A 255 -13.20 -8.38 -4.07
N VAL A 256 -13.70 -8.63 -2.86
CA VAL A 256 -13.40 -9.85 -2.09
C VAL A 256 -13.88 -11.10 -2.81
N LYS A 257 -15.05 -11.08 -3.44
CA LYS A 257 -15.55 -12.21 -4.24
C LYS A 257 -14.65 -12.51 -5.44
N ALA A 258 -14.17 -11.47 -6.13
CA ALA A 258 -13.24 -11.62 -7.24
C ALA A 258 -11.88 -12.16 -6.77
N LEU A 259 -11.36 -11.66 -5.64
CA LEU A 259 -10.14 -12.17 -5.00
C LEU A 259 -10.28 -13.65 -4.67
N TYR A 260 -11.38 -14.02 -4.01
CA TYR A 260 -11.68 -15.40 -3.64
C TYR A 260 -11.66 -16.36 -4.83
N SER A 261 -12.13 -15.93 -6.00
CA SER A 261 -12.18 -16.80 -7.20
C SER A 261 -10.81 -17.26 -7.73
N ALA A 262 -9.70 -16.62 -7.35
CA ALA A 262 -8.37 -17.04 -7.79
C ALA A 262 -7.91 -18.31 -7.08
N TYR A 263 -8.00 -18.35 -5.75
CA TYR A 263 -7.40 -19.40 -4.92
C TYR A 263 -8.23 -19.81 -3.70
N GLY A 264 -9.46 -19.31 -3.55
CA GLY A 264 -10.33 -19.61 -2.40
C GLY A 264 -9.92 -18.92 -1.09
N ILE A 265 -9.08 -17.88 -1.14
CA ILE A 265 -8.65 -17.15 0.06
C ILE A 265 -9.75 -16.20 0.52
N LYS A 266 -10.16 -16.36 1.78
CA LYS A 266 -11.22 -15.57 2.39
C LYS A 266 -10.65 -14.28 2.97
N TYR A 267 -11.16 -13.15 2.48
CA TYR A 267 -10.91 -11.83 3.05
C TYR A 267 -12.16 -11.35 3.80
N LYS A 268 -11.96 -10.76 4.99
CA LYS A 268 -13.01 -9.96 5.64
C LYS A 268 -13.13 -8.62 4.93
N HIS A 269 -14.30 -7.98 4.97
CA HIS A 269 -14.46 -6.60 4.54
C HIS A 269 -15.41 -5.84 5.46
N GLY A 270 -15.27 -4.53 5.50
CA GLY A 270 -16.13 -3.66 6.31
C GLY A 270 -15.47 -2.35 6.74
N PRO A 271 -16.15 -1.56 7.59
CA PRO A 271 -15.57 -0.37 8.18
C PRO A 271 -14.36 -0.73 9.04
N ALA A 272 -13.25 0.01 8.88
CA ALA A 272 -11.99 -0.27 9.56
C ALA A 272 -12.14 -0.35 11.09
N SER A 273 -12.94 0.54 11.69
CA SER A 273 -13.21 0.56 13.13
C SER A 273 -13.82 -0.73 13.68
N SER A 274 -14.75 -1.36 12.94
CA SER A 274 -15.45 -2.58 13.36
C SER A 274 -14.80 -3.87 12.88
N THR A 275 -14.09 -3.83 11.75
CA THR A 275 -13.48 -5.03 11.15
C THR A 275 -12.07 -5.29 11.66
N LEU A 276 -11.35 -4.22 12.02
CA LEU A 276 -9.98 -4.27 12.55
C LEU A 276 -9.93 -3.71 13.99
N TYR A 277 -9.89 -2.39 14.16
CA TYR A 277 -9.97 -1.68 15.43
C TYR A 277 -10.07 -0.16 15.19
N ILE A 278 -10.47 0.63 16.21
CA ILE A 278 -10.47 2.09 16.11
C ILE A 278 -9.05 2.64 15.98
N SER A 279 -8.84 3.49 14.98
CA SER A 279 -7.60 4.24 14.82
C SER A 279 -7.84 5.63 14.24
N SER A 280 -7.11 6.60 14.76
CA SER A 280 -7.14 7.98 14.29
C SER A 280 -6.02 8.31 13.32
N GLY A 281 -6.19 9.38 12.54
CA GLY A 281 -5.14 9.88 11.64
C GLY A 281 -4.77 8.92 10.49
N SER A 282 -5.70 8.08 10.05
CA SER A 282 -5.48 7.13 8.95
C SER A 282 -5.59 7.79 7.57
N SER A 283 -4.88 7.24 6.59
CA SER A 283 -4.86 7.74 5.21
C SER A 283 -6.22 7.63 4.52
N ILE A 284 -6.94 6.51 4.72
CA ILE A 284 -8.25 6.26 4.10
C ILE A 284 -9.32 7.21 4.63
N ASP A 285 -9.31 7.53 5.93
CA ASP A 285 -10.24 8.49 6.52
C ASP A 285 -9.96 9.91 6.01
N TRP A 286 -8.68 10.25 5.84
CA TRP A 286 -8.27 11.55 5.30
C TRP A 286 -8.68 11.68 3.84
N ALA A 287 -8.43 10.66 3.02
CA ALA A 287 -8.79 10.62 1.61
C ALA A 287 -10.30 10.79 1.42
N TYR A 288 -11.08 10.08 2.24
CA TYR A 288 -12.54 10.17 2.22
C TYR A 288 -13.06 11.55 2.66
N LYS A 289 -12.54 12.09 3.77
CA LYS A 289 -12.86 13.45 4.24
C LYS A 289 -12.55 14.52 3.18
N HIS A 290 -11.54 14.29 2.33
CA HIS A 290 -11.16 15.20 1.25
C HIS A 290 -11.89 14.95 -0.08
N GLY A 291 -12.94 14.14 -0.07
CA GLY A 291 -13.86 13.97 -1.19
C GLY A 291 -13.47 12.89 -2.19
N ILE A 292 -12.57 11.96 -1.83
CA ILE A 292 -12.32 10.75 -2.62
C ILE A 292 -13.36 9.69 -2.22
N PRO A 293 -14.34 9.36 -3.09
CA PRO A 293 -15.52 8.59 -2.69
C PRO A 293 -15.23 7.10 -2.41
N TYR A 294 -14.17 6.54 -3.00
CA TYR A 294 -13.77 5.15 -2.81
C TYR A 294 -12.38 5.12 -2.15
N ALA A 295 -12.34 5.06 -0.82
CA ALA A 295 -11.11 4.94 -0.05
C ALA A 295 -11.04 3.55 0.59
N PHE A 296 -10.00 2.79 0.26
CA PHE A 296 -9.83 1.41 0.72
C PHE A 296 -8.44 1.18 1.27
N ALA A 297 -8.34 0.33 2.30
CA ALA A 297 -7.08 -0.24 2.76
C ALA A 297 -7.15 -1.77 2.63
N PHE A 298 -6.15 -2.37 2.00
CA PHE A 298 -5.99 -3.83 1.97
C PHE A 298 -5.02 -4.25 3.07
N GLU A 299 -5.42 -5.20 3.91
CA GLU A 299 -4.51 -6.01 4.71
C GLU A 299 -4.28 -7.31 3.97
N LEU A 300 -3.15 -7.46 3.29
CA LEU A 300 -2.85 -8.62 2.44
C LEU A 300 -2.61 -9.90 3.27
N ARG A 301 -2.19 -10.97 2.59
CA ARG A 301 -1.82 -12.23 3.25
C ARG A 301 -0.71 -12.01 4.29
N ASP A 302 -0.64 -12.85 5.32
CA ASP A 302 -1.55 -13.94 5.67
C ASP A 302 -2.45 -13.57 6.88
N THR A 303 -2.76 -14.53 7.75
CA THR A 303 -3.54 -14.31 8.98
C THR A 303 -2.69 -14.46 10.25
N GLY A 304 -1.36 -14.42 10.11
CA GLY A 304 -0.40 -14.43 11.23
C GLY A 304 0.50 -15.65 11.32
N TYR A 305 0.45 -16.59 10.37
CA TYR A 305 1.36 -17.74 10.38
C TYR A 305 2.80 -17.31 10.04
N TYR A 306 2.95 -16.52 8.98
CA TYR A 306 4.18 -15.81 8.64
C TYR A 306 4.13 -14.34 9.04
N GLY A 307 2.93 -13.75 9.03
CA GLY A 307 2.74 -12.33 9.26
C GLY A 307 3.55 -11.50 8.27
N PHE A 308 4.46 -10.67 8.79
CA PHE A 308 5.30 -9.79 7.97
C PHE A 308 6.41 -10.53 7.20
N LEU A 309 6.70 -11.80 7.55
CA LEU A 309 7.73 -12.62 6.90
C LEU A 309 7.14 -13.56 5.83
N LEU A 310 6.09 -13.11 5.13
CA LEU A 310 5.43 -13.90 4.09
C LEU A 310 6.45 -14.37 3.03
N PRO A 311 6.60 -15.69 2.78
CA PRO A 311 7.61 -16.23 1.87
C PRO A 311 7.48 -15.72 0.43
N GLU A 312 8.60 -15.63 -0.29
CA GLU A 312 8.65 -15.19 -1.69
C GLU A 312 7.76 -16.05 -2.62
N SER A 313 7.65 -17.35 -2.34
CA SER A 313 6.76 -18.27 -3.06
C SER A 313 5.28 -17.88 -3.00
N LEU A 314 4.88 -17.05 -2.03
CA LEU A 314 3.52 -16.54 -1.87
C LEU A 314 3.33 -15.14 -2.48
N ILE A 315 4.36 -14.49 -3.02
CA ILE A 315 4.22 -13.19 -3.71
C ILE A 315 3.27 -13.33 -4.90
N LYS A 316 3.55 -14.24 -5.85
CA LYS A 316 2.71 -14.43 -7.04
C LYS A 316 1.26 -14.78 -6.71
N PRO A 317 0.94 -15.76 -5.84
CA PRO A 317 -0.44 -16.03 -5.44
C PRO A 317 -1.13 -14.79 -4.84
N THR A 318 -0.47 -14.09 -3.91
CA THR A 318 -1.03 -12.89 -3.26
C THR A 318 -1.29 -11.77 -4.26
N CYS A 319 -0.36 -11.53 -5.19
CA CYS A 319 -0.53 -10.50 -6.20
C CYS A 319 -1.62 -10.85 -7.23
N THR A 320 -1.70 -12.12 -7.63
CA THR A 320 -2.66 -12.59 -8.64
C THR A 320 -4.10 -12.45 -8.14
N GLU A 321 -4.39 -12.86 -6.90
CA GLU A 321 -5.73 -12.69 -6.31
C GLU A 321 -6.08 -11.21 -6.10
N THR A 322 -5.11 -10.41 -5.65
CA THR A 322 -5.32 -8.99 -5.31
C THR A 322 -5.58 -8.14 -6.56
N ILE A 323 -4.96 -8.47 -7.70
CA ILE A 323 -5.25 -7.79 -8.97
C ILE A 323 -6.73 -7.91 -9.36
N LEU A 324 -7.36 -9.06 -9.12
CA LEU A 324 -8.78 -9.25 -9.44
C LEU A 324 -9.65 -8.30 -8.62
N ALA A 325 -9.32 -8.11 -7.33
CA ALA A 325 -9.98 -7.14 -6.46
C ALA A 325 -9.81 -5.71 -6.98
N VAL A 326 -8.58 -5.29 -7.29
CA VAL A 326 -8.28 -3.94 -7.79
C VAL A 326 -8.98 -3.66 -9.11
N LYS A 327 -8.97 -4.60 -10.05
CA LYS A 327 -9.70 -4.48 -11.33
C LYS A 327 -11.21 -4.31 -11.09
N ASN A 328 -11.78 -5.02 -10.12
CA ASN A 328 -13.20 -4.90 -9.80
C ASN A 328 -13.55 -3.52 -9.23
N ILE A 329 -12.80 -3.06 -8.21
CA ILE A 329 -12.97 -1.72 -7.61
C ILE A 329 -12.84 -0.65 -8.69
N THR A 330 -11.81 -0.72 -9.52
CA THR A 330 -11.49 0.34 -10.49
C THR A 330 -12.46 0.35 -11.67
N ASN A 331 -12.99 -0.81 -12.06
CA ASN A 331 -14.09 -0.89 -13.03
C ASN A 331 -15.37 -0.26 -12.47
N ARG A 332 -15.65 -0.40 -11.17
CA ARG A 332 -16.80 0.24 -10.52
C ARG A 332 -16.72 1.77 -10.56
N ILE A 333 -15.53 2.35 -10.46
CA ILE A 333 -15.29 3.81 -10.57
C ILE A 333 -15.73 4.37 -11.93
N LEU A 334 -15.70 3.55 -12.99
CA LEU A 334 -16.15 3.94 -14.33
C LEU A 334 -17.68 3.97 -14.45
N GLN A 335 -18.39 3.31 -13.55
CA GLN A 335 -19.85 3.29 -13.49
C GLN A 335 -20.33 4.40 -12.54
N LYS A 336 -21.52 4.96 -12.79
CA LYS A 336 -22.16 5.81 -11.77
C LYS A 336 -22.60 4.90 -10.62
N CYS A 337 -22.35 5.31 -9.39
CA CYS A 337 -23.07 4.69 -8.30
C CYS A 337 -24.54 5.12 -8.42
N PRO A 338 -25.50 4.18 -8.44
CA PRO A 338 -26.92 4.49 -8.52
C PRO A 338 -27.42 5.32 -7.34
#